data_AF-A0A319EUS9-F1
#
_entry.id   AF-A0A319EUS9-F1
#
_cell.length_a   1.000
_cell.length_b   1.000
_cell.length_c   1.000
_cell.angle_alpha   90.00
_cell.angle_beta   90.00
_cell.angle_gamma   90.00
#
_symmetry.space_group_name_H-M   'P 1'
#
loop_
_entity.id
_entity.type
_entity.pdbx_description
1 polymer ?
#
loop_
_entity_poly.entity_id
_entity_poly.type
_entity_poly.pdbx_seq_one_letter_code
_entity_poly.pdbx_strand_id
1 'polypeptide(L)'
;SALTTLISSTSPTTPLSASTLQILHNLQHQHLWTSLRVHDLHLPDPKTTGAAPTEPLYLVSGIPPHRLYTHPDEQLYILERGLREDDLELERMFVLPTVHGQSWTMRRMAGVFDSLPEGNGSDSAADEGDTDPLKGVDEEKAQKLKEYYEYREKARGTREWGGKRILLASVDRQMGGDGTVVYYVVHDGAVKPRQ
;
A
#
# COMPACT_ATOMS: atom_id res chain seq x y z
N SER A 1 1.94 27.36 3.66
CA SER A 1 1.11 26.15 3.73
C SER A 1 1.58 25.25 4.85
N ALA A 2 0.70 24.48 5.52
CA ALA A 2 1.05 23.60 6.63
C ALA A 2 2.16 22.58 6.28
N LEU A 3 2.14 22.07 5.05
CA LEU A 3 3.16 21.16 4.51
C LEU A 3 4.56 21.79 4.47
N THR A 4 4.68 23.06 4.05
CA THR A 4 5.95 23.79 4.04
C THR A 4 6.53 23.94 5.45
N THR A 5 5.68 24.22 6.44
CA THR A 5 6.08 24.30 7.85
C THR A 5 6.58 22.94 8.35
N LEU A 6 5.87 21.86 8.00
CA LEU A 6 6.24 20.49 8.38
C LEU A 6 7.57 20.05 7.74
N ILE A 7 7.79 20.32 6.45
CA ILE A 7 9.07 20.05 5.78
C ILE A 7 10.19 20.88 6.42
N SER A 8 9.95 22.16 6.71
CA SER A 8 10.96 23.01 7.34
C SER A 8 11.29 22.58 8.77
N SER A 9 10.31 22.07 9.54
CA SER A 9 10.53 21.62 10.92
C SER A 9 11.22 20.26 10.98
N THR A 10 10.91 19.36 10.03
CA THR A 10 11.50 18.01 9.97
C THR A 10 12.89 17.99 9.36
N SER A 11 13.31 19.06 8.67
CA SER A 11 14.64 19.21 8.06
C SER A 11 15.09 17.95 7.29
N PRO A 12 14.35 17.52 6.27
CA PRO A 12 14.66 16.31 5.52
C PRO A 12 16.05 16.41 4.88
N THR A 13 16.85 15.37 5.08
CA THR A 13 18.24 15.31 4.62
C THR A 13 18.38 14.97 3.13
N THR A 14 17.32 14.45 2.50
CA THR A 14 17.32 14.00 1.10
C THR A 14 16.05 14.44 0.37
N PRO A 15 16.08 14.61 -0.97
CA PRO A 15 14.88 14.94 -1.74
C PRO A 15 13.80 13.85 -1.64
N LEU A 16 14.23 12.58 -1.50
CA LEU A 16 13.34 11.45 -1.31
C LEU A 16 12.61 11.54 0.03
N SER A 17 13.31 11.83 1.14
CA SER A 17 12.65 11.96 2.47
C SER A 17 11.67 13.13 2.52
N ALA A 18 12.01 14.25 1.89
CA ALA A 18 11.08 15.37 1.73
C ALA A 18 9.85 14.99 0.90
N SER A 19 9.98 14.11 -0.11
CA SER A 19 8.86 13.66 -0.95
C SER A 19 8.00 12.64 -0.20
N THR A 20 8.62 11.74 0.58
CA THR A 20 7.93 10.82 1.48
C THR A 20 7.06 11.57 2.48
N LEU A 21 7.56 12.64 3.11
CA LEU A 21 6.78 13.46 4.03
C LEU A 21 5.60 14.17 3.34
N GLN A 22 5.79 14.65 2.11
CA GLN A 22 4.71 15.23 1.32
C GLN A 22 3.62 14.20 1.01
N ILE A 23 4.00 12.98 0.60
CA ILE A 23 3.07 11.88 0.34
C ILE A 23 2.36 11.48 1.64
N LEU A 24 3.07 11.35 2.76
CA LEU A 24 2.47 11.03 4.05
C LEU A 24 1.44 12.08 4.47
N HIS A 25 1.78 13.37 4.36
CA HIS A 25 0.84 14.46 4.63
C HIS A 25 -0.38 14.43 3.69
N ASN A 26 -0.17 14.09 2.42
CA ASN A 26 -1.25 13.95 1.44
C ASN A 26 -2.19 12.78 1.78
N LEU A 27 -1.63 11.60 2.08
CA LEU A 27 -2.38 10.42 2.50
C LEU A 27 -3.21 10.68 3.75
N GLN A 28 -2.62 11.34 4.76
CA GLN A 28 -3.29 11.63 6.02
C GLN A 28 -4.42 12.65 5.87
N HIS A 29 -4.15 13.79 5.21
CA HIS A 29 -5.06 14.93 5.26
C HIS A 29 -5.98 15.06 4.05
N GLN A 30 -5.61 14.52 2.89
CA GLN A 30 -6.46 14.55 1.69
C GLN A 30 -7.16 13.22 1.44
N HIS A 31 -6.45 12.10 1.64
CA HIS A 31 -7.03 10.77 1.44
C HIS A 31 -7.51 10.11 2.73
N LEU A 32 -7.37 10.77 3.89
CA LEU A 32 -7.88 10.31 5.18
C LEU A 32 -7.39 8.90 5.59
N TRP A 33 -6.15 8.56 5.21
CA TRP A 33 -5.55 7.30 5.63
C TRP A 33 -5.23 7.31 7.12
N THR A 34 -5.43 6.16 7.77
CA THR A 34 -5.15 5.96 9.19
C THR A 34 -3.94 5.05 9.39
N SER A 35 -3.43 5.01 10.63
CA SER A 35 -2.35 4.13 11.06
C SER A 35 -1.09 4.21 10.17
N LEU A 36 -0.77 5.42 9.69
CA LEU A 36 0.37 5.69 8.81
C LEU A 36 1.71 5.49 9.54
N ARG A 37 2.63 4.73 8.92
CA ARG A 37 4.00 4.48 9.40
C ARG A 37 4.98 4.57 8.25
N VAL A 38 6.13 5.19 8.47
CA VAL A 38 7.25 5.23 7.50
C VAL A 38 8.24 4.13 7.87
N HIS A 39 8.69 3.37 6.87
CA HIS A 39 9.66 2.30 6.98
C HIS A 39 10.87 2.61 6.10
N ASP A 40 12.06 2.25 6.60
CA ASP A 40 13.31 2.39 5.87
C ASP A 40 13.67 1.04 5.24
N LEU A 41 13.67 0.98 3.90
CA LEU A 41 14.03 -0.20 3.14
C LEU A 41 15.49 -0.13 2.67
N HIS A 42 16.23 -1.18 3.01
CA HIS A 42 17.62 -1.36 2.60
C HIS A 42 17.69 -2.56 1.65
N LEU A 43 17.75 -2.28 0.35
CA LEU A 43 17.91 -3.33 -0.66
C LEU A 43 19.38 -3.76 -0.75
N PRO A 44 19.67 -5.07 -0.72
CA PRO A 44 21.02 -5.57 -0.95
C PRO A 44 21.41 -5.41 -2.42
N ASP A 45 22.48 -4.66 -2.71
CA ASP A 45 23.08 -4.63 -4.05
C ASP A 45 24.15 -5.74 -4.17
N PRO A 46 23.97 -6.73 -5.08
CA PRO A 46 24.95 -7.79 -5.26
C PRO A 46 26.30 -7.31 -5.84
N LYS A 47 26.42 -6.05 -6.28
CA LYS A 47 27.68 -5.53 -6.87
C LYS A 47 28.71 -5.02 -5.86
N THR A 48 28.37 -4.88 -4.58
CA THR A 48 29.26 -4.23 -3.60
C THR A 48 29.62 -5.17 -2.46
N THR A 49 30.62 -6.02 -2.69
CA THR A 49 31.48 -6.51 -1.61
C THR A 49 32.27 -5.31 -1.06
N GLY A 50 31.71 -4.62 -0.07
CA GLY A 50 32.39 -3.56 0.68
C GLY A 50 32.06 -2.14 0.24
N ALA A 51 31.30 -1.45 1.11
CA ALA A 51 31.33 0.01 1.31
C ALA A 51 30.83 0.95 0.19
N ALA A 52 29.50 1.02 0.00
CA ALA A 52 28.80 2.30 -0.29
C ALA A 52 27.33 2.20 0.16
N PRO A 53 26.75 3.27 0.76
CA PRO A 53 25.36 3.23 1.21
C PRO A 53 24.42 3.21 0.00
N THR A 54 23.60 2.16 -0.10
CA THR A 54 22.42 2.14 -0.97
C THR A 54 21.60 3.40 -0.69
N GLU A 55 21.16 4.11 -1.72
CA GLU A 55 20.23 5.23 -1.55
C GLU A 55 19.02 4.74 -0.73
N PRO A 56 18.74 5.32 0.45
CA PRO A 56 17.71 4.81 1.34
C PRO A 56 16.37 4.87 0.62
N LEU A 57 15.66 3.74 0.57
CA LEU A 57 14.30 3.70 0.08
C LEU A 57 13.35 3.87 1.26
N TYR A 58 12.33 4.68 1.08
CA TYR A 58 11.26 4.79 2.06
C TYR A 58 10.05 3.98 1.58
N LEU A 59 9.31 3.42 2.52
CA LEU A 59 8.02 2.81 2.28
C LEU A 59 7.03 3.34 3.31
N VAL A 60 5.87 3.80 2.87
CA VAL A 60 4.81 4.25 3.78
C VAL A 60 3.77 3.13 3.87
N SER A 61 3.40 2.73 5.07
CA SER A 61 2.29 1.80 5.27
C SER A 61 1.13 2.51 5.95
N GLY A 62 -0.11 2.19 5.60
CA GLY A 62 -1.30 2.75 6.26
C GLY A 62 -2.58 2.06 5.80
N ILE A 63 -3.70 2.45 6.39
CA ILE A 63 -5.02 1.86 6.13
C ILE A 63 -5.85 2.92 5.38
N PRO A 64 -6.26 2.67 4.13
CA PRO A 64 -7.11 3.60 3.38
C PRO A 64 -8.54 3.61 3.94
N PRO A 65 -9.32 4.68 3.76
CA PRO A 65 -10.72 4.73 4.21
C PRO A 65 -11.64 3.75 3.45
N HIS A 66 -11.26 3.39 2.23
CA HIS A 66 -11.97 2.44 1.37
C HIS A 66 -10.97 1.55 0.63
N ARG A 67 -11.40 0.38 0.15
CA ARG A 67 -10.56 -0.52 -0.65
C ARG A 67 -10.20 0.18 -1.97
N LEU A 68 -8.90 0.36 -2.23
CA LEU A 68 -8.45 1.01 -3.47
C LEU A 68 -8.47 0.08 -4.68
N TYR A 69 -8.38 -1.23 -4.45
CA TYR A 69 -8.38 -2.22 -5.52
C TYR A 69 -8.91 -3.56 -5.01
N THR A 70 -9.90 -4.09 -5.72
CA THR A 70 -10.40 -5.47 -5.60
C THR A 70 -10.06 -6.21 -6.89
N HIS A 71 -9.51 -7.42 -6.79
CA HIS A 71 -9.26 -8.25 -7.97
C HIS A 71 -10.59 -8.63 -8.64
N PRO A 72 -10.71 -8.69 -9.98
CA PRO A 72 -11.99 -9.02 -10.63
C PRO A 72 -12.60 -10.35 -10.15
N ASP A 73 -11.78 -11.41 -10.02
CA ASP A 73 -12.26 -12.71 -9.52
C ASP A 73 -12.69 -12.65 -8.04
N GLU A 74 -12.00 -11.84 -7.23
CA GLU A 74 -12.37 -11.60 -5.83
C GLU A 74 -13.71 -10.83 -5.77
N GLN A 75 -13.89 -9.84 -6.64
CA GLN A 75 -15.12 -9.06 -6.75
C GLN A 75 -16.32 -9.92 -7.16
N LEU A 76 -16.12 -10.84 -8.12
CA LEU A 76 -17.13 -11.83 -8.50
C LEU A 76 -17.49 -12.73 -7.31
N TYR A 77 -16.48 -13.25 -6.60
CA TYR A 77 -16.69 -14.11 -5.45
C TYR A 77 -17.43 -13.41 -4.29
N ILE A 78 -17.14 -12.13 -4.05
CA ILE A 78 -17.86 -11.28 -3.08
C ILE A 78 -19.34 -11.15 -3.48
N LEU A 79 -19.59 -10.84 -4.76
CA LEU A 79 -20.95 -10.66 -5.30
C LEU A 79 -21.77 -11.95 -5.25
N GLU A 80 -21.19 -13.09 -5.60
CA GLU A 80 -21.87 -14.40 -5.56
C GLU A 80 -22.36 -14.78 -4.16
N ARG A 81 -21.64 -14.34 -3.12
CA ARG A 81 -22.02 -14.56 -1.71
C ARG A 81 -23.00 -13.51 -1.18
N GLY A 82 -23.28 -12.46 -1.96
CA GLY A 82 -24.10 -11.33 -1.54
C GLY A 82 -23.41 -10.47 -0.48
N LEU A 83 -22.08 -10.47 -0.43
CA LEU A 83 -21.28 -9.57 0.39
C LEU A 83 -21.06 -8.25 -0.35
N ARG A 84 -20.83 -7.17 0.39
CA ARG A 84 -20.38 -5.89 -0.17
C ARG A 84 -18.92 -5.65 0.16
N GLU A 85 -18.26 -4.79 -0.62
CA GLU A 85 -16.87 -4.42 -0.34
C GLU A 85 -16.72 -3.73 1.03
N ASP A 86 -17.76 -3.01 1.47
CA ASP A 86 -17.82 -2.34 2.78
C ASP A 86 -17.92 -3.32 3.95
N ASP A 87 -18.30 -4.58 3.69
CA ASP A 87 -18.41 -5.62 4.72
C ASP A 87 -17.06 -6.27 5.03
N LEU A 88 -16.05 -5.99 4.20
CA LEU A 88 -14.72 -6.58 4.28
C LEU A 88 -13.79 -5.69 5.09
N GLU A 89 -12.85 -6.31 5.78
CA GLU A 89 -11.82 -5.61 6.51
C GLU A 89 -10.92 -4.80 5.57
N LEU A 90 -10.66 -3.54 5.97
CA LEU A 90 -9.69 -2.69 5.32
C LEU A 90 -8.28 -3.24 5.59
N GLU A 91 -7.51 -3.41 4.51
CA GLU A 91 -6.14 -3.91 4.61
C GLU A 91 -5.15 -2.77 4.72
N ARG A 92 -4.09 -2.98 5.52
CA ARG A 92 -2.90 -2.14 5.46
C ARG A 92 -2.25 -2.30 4.08
N MET A 93 -2.06 -1.16 3.41
CA MET A 93 -1.37 -1.08 2.14
C MET A 93 -0.02 -0.41 2.28
N PHE A 94 0.88 -0.76 1.37
CA PHE A 94 2.20 -0.17 1.24
C PHE A 94 2.24 0.78 0.05
N VAL A 95 2.73 1.98 0.31
CA VAL A 95 2.90 3.06 -0.64
C VAL A 95 4.40 3.28 -0.83
N LEU A 96 4.87 3.22 -2.07
CA LEU A 96 6.25 3.47 -2.44
C LEU A 96 6.38 4.92 -2.96
N PRO A 97 7.03 5.82 -2.20
CA PRO A 97 7.32 7.17 -2.64
C PRO A 97 8.35 7.17 -3.77
N THR A 98 8.04 7.91 -4.84
CA THR A 98 8.93 8.14 -5.98
C THR A 98 8.94 9.62 -6.37
N VAL A 99 10.06 10.06 -6.93
CA VAL A 99 10.20 11.41 -7.45
C VAL A 99 10.12 11.37 -8.98
N HIS A 100 9.42 12.34 -9.57
CA HIS A 100 9.39 12.49 -11.03
C HIS A 100 10.81 12.64 -11.59
N GLY A 101 11.19 11.75 -12.51
CA GLY A 101 12.56 11.68 -13.09
C GLY A 101 13.51 10.68 -12.42
N GLN A 102 13.11 10.02 -11.32
CA GLN A 102 13.89 8.93 -10.74
C GLN A 102 13.81 7.68 -11.64
N SER A 103 14.96 7.18 -12.11
CA SER A 103 15.00 5.96 -12.90
C SER A 103 14.82 4.72 -12.01
N TRP A 104 13.81 3.91 -12.33
CA TRP A 104 13.58 2.61 -11.69
C TRP A 104 14.06 1.47 -12.57
N THR A 105 14.91 0.60 -12.02
CA THR A 105 15.26 -0.67 -12.67
C THR A 105 14.28 -1.75 -12.23
N MET A 106 14.00 -2.72 -13.11
CA MET A 106 13.13 -3.85 -12.77
C MET A 106 13.65 -4.62 -11.54
N ARG A 107 14.98 -4.73 -11.40
CA ARG A 107 15.61 -5.35 -10.22
C ARG A 107 15.30 -4.59 -8.93
N ARG A 108 15.41 -3.25 -8.94
CA ARG A 108 15.11 -2.43 -7.76
C ARG A 108 13.64 -2.60 -7.36
N MET A 109 12.73 -2.60 -8.36
CA MET A 109 11.31 -2.82 -8.12
C MET A 109 11.02 -4.22 -7.57
N ALA A 110 11.58 -5.27 -8.18
CA ALA A 110 11.46 -6.65 -7.69
C ALA A 110 11.96 -6.79 -6.25
N GLY A 111 13.11 -6.19 -5.92
CA GLY A 111 13.63 -6.18 -4.56
C GLY A 111 12.69 -5.51 -3.55
N VAL A 112 11.96 -4.45 -3.95
CA VAL A 112 10.90 -3.87 -3.09
C VAL A 112 9.82 -4.91 -2.83
N PHE A 113 9.29 -5.56 -3.86
CA PHE A 113 8.26 -6.61 -3.70
C PHE A 113 8.74 -7.82 -2.87
N ASP A 114 10.01 -8.21 -3.00
CA ASP A 114 10.62 -9.27 -2.20
C ASP A 114 10.69 -8.87 -0.71
N SER A 115 10.94 -7.59 -0.42
CA SER A 115 11.01 -7.07 0.96
C SER A 115 9.65 -6.91 1.65
N LEU A 116 8.54 -6.95 0.90
CA LEU A 116 7.20 -6.85 1.46
C LEU A 116 6.79 -8.16 2.15
N PRO A 117 6.02 -8.09 3.25
CA PRO A 117 5.44 -9.28 3.85
C PRO A 117 4.57 -10.04 2.84
N GLU A 118 4.53 -11.37 2.98
CA GLU A 118 3.76 -12.24 2.07
C GLU A 118 2.24 -12.09 2.22
N GLY A 119 1.77 -11.34 3.22
CA GLY A 119 0.41 -10.81 3.29
C GLY A 119 0.43 -9.29 3.22
N ASN A 120 -0.46 -8.68 2.42
CA ASN A 120 -0.81 -7.27 2.63
C ASN A 120 -1.14 -7.10 4.11
N GLY A 121 -0.41 -6.23 4.80
CA GLY A 121 -0.13 -6.32 6.24
C GLY A 121 -1.30 -6.89 7.04
N SER A 122 -1.05 -8.03 7.68
CA SER A 122 -1.94 -8.67 8.67
C SER A 122 -2.23 -7.78 9.89
N ASP A 123 -1.72 -6.56 9.91
CA ASP A 123 -2.29 -5.45 10.67
C ASP A 123 -3.62 -5.04 9.99
N SER A 124 -4.60 -5.95 9.98
CA SER A 124 -6.01 -5.55 9.97
C SER A 124 -6.17 -4.48 11.06
N ALA A 125 -7.13 -3.57 10.90
CA ALA A 125 -7.45 -2.52 11.87
C ALA A 125 -7.98 -3.03 13.23
N ALA A 126 -7.43 -4.14 13.76
CA ALA A 126 -7.79 -4.79 15.01
C ALA A 126 -7.03 -4.23 16.23
N ASP A 127 -6.19 -3.21 16.05
CA ASP A 127 -5.52 -2.51 17.16
C ASP A 127 -5.92 -1.03 17.15
N GLU A 128 -6.62 -0.61 18.22
CA GLU A 128 -7.23 0.70 18.53
C GLU A 128 -8.72 0.96 18.17
N GLY A 129 -9.53 -0.09 18.01
CA GLY A 129 -11.00 0.06 18.13
C GLY A 129 -11.70 -1.29 18.25
N ASP A 130 -12.48 -1.46 19.33
CA ASP A 130 -13.44 -2.57 19.53
C ASP A 130 -14.57 -2.50 18.49
N THR A 131 -14.24 -2.69 17.22
CA THR A 131 -15.20 -2.92 16.14
C THR A 131 -14.94 -4.30 15.59
N ASP A 132 -15.34 -5.31 16.36
CA ASP A 132 -15.56 -6.65 15.82
C ASP A 132 -16.49 -6.50 14.60
N PRO A 133 -16.03 -6.79 13.36
CA PRO A 133 -16.87 -6.67 12.17
C PRO A 133 -18.09 -7.62 12.21
N LEU A 134 -18.18 -8.49 13.23
CA LEU A 134 -19.32 -9.36 13.51
C LEU A 134 -20.35 -8.75 14.48
N LYS A 135 -20.09 -7.58 15.09
CA LYS A 135 -20.97 -6.97 16.10
C LYS A 135 -22.23 -6.37 15.44
N GLY A 136 -23.29 -7.17 15.38
CA GLY A 136 -24.59 -6.79 14.80
C GLY A 136 -24.81 -7.27 13.36
N VAL A 137 -23.95 -8.15 12.86
CA VAL A 137 -24.11 -8.77 11.53
C VAL A 137 -24.95 -10.04 11.66
N ASP A 138 -25.93 -10.22 10.77
CA ASP A 138 -26.74 -11.44 10.69
C ASP A 138 -25.85 -12.69 10.69
N GLU A 139 -26.23 -13.73 11.43
CA GLU A 139 -25.43 -14.96 11.58
C GLU A 139 -25.07 -15.59 10.22
N GLU A 140 -25.94 -15.44 9.23
CA GLU A 140 -25.69 -15.88 7.85
C GLU A 140 -24.56 -15.10 7.17
N LYS A 141 -24.50 -13.78 7.38
CA LYS A 141 -23.46 -12.92 6.80
C LYS A 141 -22.11 -13.12 7.51
N ALA A 142 -22.13 -13.39 8.82
CA ALA A 142 -20.95 -13.81 9.58
C ALA A 142 -20.33 -15.11 9.03
N GLN A 143 -21.16 -16.11 8.69
CA GLN A 143 -20.69 -17.36 8.08
C GLN A 143 -20.08 -17.12 6.69
N LYS A 144 -20.74 -16.31 5.86
CA LYS A 144 -20.24 -15.94 4.53
C LYS A 144 -18.90 -15.19 4.59
N LEU A 145 -18.72 -14.32 5.58
CA LEU A 145 -17.46 -13.61 5.83
C LEU A 145 -16.34 -14.57 6.22
N LYS A 146 -16.61 -15.53 7.13
CA LYS A 146 -15.63 -16.55 7.50
C LYS A 146 -15.18 -17.36 6.30
N GLU A 147 -16.13 -17.85 5.51
CA GLU A 147 -15.83 -18.62 4.30
C GLU A 147 -15.09 -17.78 3.24
N TYR A 148 -15.36 -16.48 3.19
CA TYR A 148 -14.61 -15.54 2.36
C TYR A 148 -13.15 -15.43 2.79
N TYR A 149 -12.87 -15.22 4.08
CA TYR A 149 -11.48 -15.10 4.56
C TYR A 149 -10.71 -16.41 4.43
N GLU A 150 -11.36 -17.56 4.66
CA GLU A 150 -10.75 -18.87 4.44
C GLU A 150 -10.37 -19.09 2.96
N TYR A 151 -11.25 -18.71 2.05
CA TYR A 151 -10.97 -18.79 0.62
C TYR A 151 -9.89 -17.78 0.20
N ARG A 152 -9.91 -16.55 0.75
CA ARG A 152 -8.91 -15.52 0.47
C ARG A 152 -7.49 -15.97 0.82
N GLU A 153 -7.30 -16.66 1.94
CA GLU A 153 -5.99 -17.20 2.31
C GLU A 153 -5.53 -18.32 1.35
N LYS A 154 -6.45 -19.17 0.89
CA LYS A 154 -6.16 -20.16 -0.16
C LYS A 154 -5.78 -19.49 -1.47
N ALA A 155 -6.55 -18.48 -1.87
CA ALA A 155 -6.35 -17.72 -3.09
C ALA A 155 -4.99 -16.98 -3.11
N ARG A 156 -4.54 -16.53 -1.94
CA ARG A 156 -3.21 -15.95 -1.74
C ARG A 156 -2.10 -16.97 -1.95
N GLY A 157 -2.26 -18.18 -1.41
CA GLY A 157 -1.31 -19.28 -1.59
C GLY A 157 -1.19 -19.74 -3.04
N THR A 158 -2.31 -19.79 -3.77
CA THR A 158 -2.36 -20.18 -5.20
C THR A 158 -2.06 -19.02 -6.15
N ARG A 159 -2.05 -17.77 -5.65
CA ARG A 159 -1.93 -16.52 -6.43
C ARG A 159 -3.03 -16.34 -7.48
N GLU A 160 -4.20 -16.94 -7.27
CA GLU A 160 -5.32 -16.86 -8.22
C GLU A 160 -5.97 -15.47 -8.25
N TRP A 161 -5.97 -14.77 -7.11
CA TRP A 161 -6.45 -13.38 -6.98
C TRP A 161 -5.34 -12.34 -7.13
N GLY A 162 -4.21 -12.75 -7.72
CA GLY A 162 -3.04 -11.90 -7.95
C GLY A 162 -1.96 -12.02 -6.87
N GLY A 163 -0.82 -11.39 -7.14
CA GLY A 163 0.32 -11.32 -6.23
C GLY A 163 0.27 -10.14 -5.27
N LYS A 164 1.43 -9.83 -4.68
CA LYS A 164 1.62 -8.67 -3.80
C LYS A 164 1.27 -7.38 -4.56
N ARG A 165 0.76 -6.38 -3.84
CA ARG A 165 0.39 -5.08 -4.42
C ARG A 165 0.95 -3.92 -3.60
N ILE A 166 1.34 -2.86 -4.30
CA ILE A 166 1.77 -1.59 -3.71
C ILE A 166 1.11 -0.43 -4.45
N LEU A 167 1.05 0.71 -3.77
CA LEU A 167 0.68 1.98 -4.37
C LEU A 167 1.95 2.77 -4.69
N LEU A 168 2.25 2.99 -5.96
CA LEU A 168 3.35 3.85 -6.36
C LEU A 168 2.88 5.31 -6.28
N ALA A 169 3.45 6.09 -5.38
CA ALA A 169 3.15 7.51 -5.25
C ALA A 169 4.26 8.33 -5.91
N SER A 170 3.92 9.14 -6.91
CA SER A 170 4.85 10.01 -7.61
C SER A 170 4.55 11.47 -7.33
N VAL A 171 5.57 12.25 -6.98
CA VAL A 171 5.45 13.69 -6.76
C VAL A 171 6.16 14.43 -7.90
N ASP A 172 5.46 15.38 -8.53
CA ASP A 172 6.10 16.32 -9.45
C ASP A 172 6.75 17.49 -8.68
N ARG A 173 8.07 17.58 -8.77
CA ARG A 173 8.90 18.62 -8.14
C ARG A 173 9.85 19.33 -9.12
N GLN A 174 9.63 19.18 -10.43
CA GLN A 174 10.43 19.94 -11.40
C GLN A 174 10.16 21.45 -11.30
N MET A 175 10.98 22.27 -11.98
CA MET A 175 10.79 23.73 -12.03
C MET A 175 9.37 24.07 -12.53
N GLY A 176 8.50 24.50 -11.62
CA GLY A 176 7.09 24.79 -11.91
C GLY A 176 6.09 23.71 -11.50
N GLY A 177 6.54 22.60 -10.89
CA GLY A 177 5.67 21.58 -10.33
C GLY A 177 4.78 22.16 -9.22
N ASP A 178 3.49 21.85 -9.26
CA ASP A 178 2.46 22.35 -8.34
C ASP A 178 2.35 21.51 -7.05
N GLY A 179 3.20 20.49 -6.90
CA GLY A 179 3.16 19.55 -5.78
C GLY A 179 2.07 18.47 -5.91
N THR A 180 1.53 18.27 -7.10
CA THR A 180 0.61 17.16 -7.40
C THR A 180 1.25 15.81 -7.05
N VAL A 181 0.45 14.98 -6.38
CA VAL A 181 0.81 13.59 -6.05
C VAL A 181 -0.08 12.68 -6.89
N VAL A 182 0.53 11.77 -7.63
CA VAL A 182 -0.16 10.78 -8.46
C VAL A 182 0.06 9.39 -7.87
N TYR A 183 -1.01 8.60 -7.80
CA TYR A 183 -0.98 7.25 -7.26
C TYR A 183 -1.27 6.23 -8.36
N TYR A 184 -0.41 5.22 -8.50
CA TYR A 184 -0.59 4.09 -9.39
C TYR A 184 -0.65 2.79 -8.59
N VAL A 185 -1.64 1.94 -8.85
CA VAL A 185 -1.64 0.60 -8.27
C VAL A 185 -0.70 -0.28 -9.09
N VAL A 186 0.26 -0.91 -8.42
CA VAL A 186 1.26 -1.79 -9.03
C VAL A 186 1.16 -3.16 -8.40
N HIS A 187 1.11 -4.19 -9.24
CA HIS A 187 0.96 -5.59 -8.83
C HIS A 187 2.17 -6.41 -9.29
N ASP A 188 2.53 -7.40 -8.48
CA ASP A 188 3.44 -8.46 -8.88
C ASP A 188 2.68 -9.57 -9.64
N GLY A 189 3.23 -9.97 -10.79
CA GLY A 189 2.68 -11.03 -11.65
C GLY A 189 1.76 -10.56 -12.78
N ALA A 190 1.18 -11.54 -13.48
CA ALA A 190 0.28 -11.29 -14.60
C ALA A 190 -1.08 -10.80 -14.11
N VAL A 191 -1.55 -9.69 -14.65
CA VAL A 191 -2.89 -9.15 -14.37
C VAL A 191 -3.89 -9.79 -15.34
N LYS A 192 -4.97 -10.39 -14.84
CA LYS A 192 -6.06 -10.83 -15.70
C LYS A 192 -6.76 -9.61 -16.32
N PRO A 193 -7.02 -9.62 -17.65
CA PRO A 193 -7.74 -8.52 -18.28
C PRO A 193 -9.14 -8.41 -17.70
N ARG A 194 -9.58 -7.20 -17.35
CA ARG A 194 -10.98 -6.92 -17.02
C ARG A 194 -11.78 -7.01 -18.33
N GLN A 195 -12.71 -7.96 -18.40
CA GLN A 195 -13.72 -8.02 -19.47
C GLN A 195 -14.95 -7.22 -19.08
#